data_AF-A0A9J6GKW5-F1
#
_entry.id   AF-A0A9J6GKW5-F1
#
_cell.length_a   1.000
_cell.length_b   1.000
_cell.length_c   1.000
_cell.angle_alpha   90.00
_cell.angle_beta   90.00
_cell.angle_gamma   90.00
#
_symmetry.space_group_name_H-M   'P 1'
#
loop_
_entity.id
_entity.type
_entity.pdbx_description
1 polymer ?
#
loop_
_entity_poly.entity_id
_entity_poly.type
_entity_poly.pdbx_seq_one_letter_code
_entity_poly.pdbx_strand_id
1 'polypeptide(L)'
;MPSYLHWISYLSFVRYAYEGCMMTLYGYGRSEMPCNDEEESNGPCLFTEPMEFIHFLGLNVITVEICAVSLVVFVVLLNAATYLALRLRVKRAFC
;
A
#
# COMPACT_ATOMS: atom_id res chain seq x y z
N MET A 1 0.71 16.58 -2.08
CA MET A 1 -0.35 16.27 -3.07
C MET A 1 -1.40 17.37 -3.04
N PRO A 2 -1.96 17.79 -4.19
CA PRO A 2 -3.05 18.78 -4.23
C PRO A 2 -4.31 18.22 -3.54
N SER A 3 -5.00 19.05 -2.75
CA SER A 3 -6.08 18.65 -1.85
C SER A 3 -7.23 17.88 -2.52
N TYR A 4 -7.46 18.12 -3.81
CA TYR A 4 -8.53 17.46 -4.58
C TYR A 4 -8.27 15.98 -4.87
N LEU A 5 -6.99 15.58 -4.98
CA LEU A 5 -6.61 14.18 -5.25
C LEU A 5 -6.42 13.37 -3.97
N HIS A 6 -6.40 14.03 -2.81
CA HIS A 6 -6.06 13.41 -1.53
C HIS A 6 -7.07 12.33 -1.12
N TRP A 7 -8.37 12.56 -1.36
CA TRP A 7 -9.42 11.60 -1.00
C TRP A 7 -9.35 10.31 -1.83
N ILE A 8 -9.02 10.41 -3.11
CA ILE A 8 -8.85 9.25 -4.00
C ILE A 8 -7.64 8.42 -3.55
N SER A 9 -6.56 9.07 -3.11
CA SER A 9 -5.40 8.37 -2.56
C SER A 9 -5.73 7.59 -1.28
N TYR A 10 -6.65 8.08 -0.43
CA TYR A 10 -7.13 7.34 0.74
C TYR A 10 -8.06 6.17 0.40
N LEU A 11 -8.82 6.28 -0.70
CA LEU A 11 -9.71 5.23 -1.17
C LEU A 11 -8.96 4.12 -1.93
N SER A 12 -7.71 4.35 -2.32
CA SER A 12 -6.96 3.43 -3.15
C SER A 12 -6.46 2.22 -2.37
N PHE A 13 -6.97 1.02 -2.72
CA PHE A 13 -6.42 -0.28 -2.30
C PHE A 13 -4.89 -0.35 -2.42
N VAL A 14 -4.35 0.27 -3.48
CA VAL A 14 -2.91 0.26 -3.78
C VAL A 14 -2.10 0.94 -2.69
N ARG A 15 -2.63 1.98 -2.03
CA ARG A 15 -1.93 2.67 -0.94
C ARG A 15 -1.68 1.73 0.24
N TYR A 16 -2.72 1.09 0.75
CA TYR A 16 -2.62 0.18 1.90
C TYR A 16 -1.81 -1.08 1.56
N ALA A 17 -1.88 -1.57 0.32
CA ALA A 17 -1.06 -2.68 -0.16
C ALA A 17 0.43 -2.30 -0.17
N TYR A 18 0.76 -1.11 -0.68
CA TYR A 18 2.13 -0.61 -0.70
C TYR A 18 2.68 -0.36 0.71
N GLU A 19 1.89 0.26 1.59
CA GLU A 19 2.21 0.47 3.02
C GLU A 19 2.49 -0.86 3.73
N GLY A 20 1.65 -1.87 3.53
CA GLY A 20 1.87 -3.21 4.05
C GLY A 20 3.15 -3.87 3.51
N CYS A 21 3.35 -3.86 2.20
CA CYS A 21 4.53 -4.46 1.55
C CYS A 21 5.84 -3.79 1.99
N MET A 22 5.86 -2.47 2.12
CA MET A 22 7.06 -1.77 2.57
C MET A 22 7.36 -2.03 4.04
N MET A 23 6.34 -2.08 4.90
CA MET A 23 6.51 -2.45 6.31
C MET A 23 6.98 -3.89 6.49
N THR A 24 6.62 -4.83 5.62
CA THR A 24 7.13 -6.21 5.71
C THR A 24 8.54 -6.37 5.16
N LEU A 25 8.89 -5.62 4.11
CA LEU A 25 10.24 -5.67 3.51
C LEU A 25 11.27 -4.91 4.34
N TYR A 26 10.91 -3.73 4.82
CA TYR A 26 11.84 -2.78 5.46
C TYR A 26 11.53 -2.55 6.95
N GLY A 27 10.41 -3.02 7.50
CA GLY A 27 10.05 -2.83 8.91
C GLY A 27 10.56 -3.94 9.86
N TYR A 28 9.94 -4.03 11.04
CA TYR A 28 10.15 -5.07 12.07
C TYR A 28 11.61 -5.27 12.54
N GLY A 29 12.36 -4.19 12.74
CA GLY A 29 13.69 -4.25 13.35
C GLY A 29 14.75 -4.93 12.47
N ARG A 30 14.58 -4.87 11.14
CA ARG A 30 15.60 -5.30 10.19
C ARG A 30 16.88 -4.48 10.40
N SER A 31 18.02 -5.17 10.40
CA SER A 31 19.33 -4.52 10.49
C SER A 31 19.54 -3.55 9.34
N GLU A 32 20.29 -2.49 9.63
CA GLU A 32 20.81 -1.52 8.66
C GLU A 32 21.33 -2.22 7.38
N MET A 33 21.01 -1.64 6.23
CA MET A 33 21.38 -2.22 4.95
C MET A 33 22.88 -1.99 4.75
N PRO A 34 23.68 -3.04 4.46
CA PRO A 34 25.11 -2.86 4.25
C PRO A 34 25.34 -2.02 2.99
N CYS A 35 25.97 -0.85 3.17
CA CYS A 35 26.49 -0.07 2.05
C CYS A 35 27.70 -0.84 1.50
N ASN A 36 27.52 -1.60 0.43
CA ASN A 36 28.66 -2.13 -0.31
C ASN A 36 29.14 -1.02 -1.23
N ASP A 37 30.31 -0.45 -0.91
CA ASP A 37 31.00 0.56 -1.72
C ASP A 37 31.43 0.04 -3.12
N GLU A 38 31.08 -1.20 -3.48
CA GLU A 38 31.74 -1.96 -4.54
C GLU A 38 30.85 -2.28 -5.77
N GLU A 39 29.51 -2.15 -5.74
CA GLU A 39 28.70 -2.40 -6.95
C GLU A 39 27.36 -1.62 -7.03
N GLU A 40 27.20 -0.90 -8.15
CA GLU A 40 26.01 -0.22 -8.70
C GLU A 40 25.38 0.99 -7.97
N SER A 41 25.98 1.51 -6.88
CA SER A 41 25.61 2.85 -6.36
C SER A 41 26.82 3.69 -5.99
N ASN A 42 27.54 4.20 -6.99
CA ASN A 42 28.66 5.16 -6.83
C ASN A 42 28.15 6.57 -6.43
N GLY A 43 27.46 6.66 -5.29
CA GLY A 43 26.94 7.89 -4.70
C GLY A 43 26.96 7.84 -3.17
N PRO A 44 26.79 8.96 -2.45
CA PRO A 44 26.67 8.96 -1.00
C PRO A 44 25.56 7.98 -0.58
N CYS A 45 25.83 7.11 0.40
CA CYS A 45 24.86 6.09 0.80
C CYS A 45 23.61 6.76 1.40
N LEU A 46 22.53 6.84 0.62
CA LEU A 46 21.25 7.36 1.07
C LEU A 46 20.43 6.21 1.66
N PHE A 47 19.86 6.43 2.86
CA PHE A 47 18.95 5.51 3.57
C PHE A 47 19.58 4.26 4.20
N THR A 48 20.61 4.43 5.05
CA THR A 48 21.13 3.37 5.94
C THR A 48 20.04 2.77 6.84
N GLU A 49 19.12 3.63 7.30
CA GLU A 49 17.98 3.23 8.11
C GLU A 49 16.74 2.98 7.23
N PRO A 50 16.21 1.74 7.19
CA PRO A 50 15.02 1.41 6.38
C PRO A 50 13.77 2.23 6.73
N MET A 51 13.65 2.67 7.99
CA MET A 51 12.55 3.51 8.45
C MET A 51 12.56 4.89 7.78
N GLU A 52 13.73 5.46 7.53
CA GLU A 52 13.85 6.77 6.90
C GLU A 52 13.37 6.73 5.45
N PHE A 53 13.65 5.63 4.74
CA PHE A 53 13.14 5.40 3.39
C PHE A 53 11.61 5.35 3.35
N ILE A 54 10.98 4.61 4.27
CA ILE A 54 9.52 4.51 4.37
C ILE A 54 8.91 5.91 4.62
N HIS A 55 9.53 6.70 5.50
CA HIS A 55 9.08 8.05 5.81
C HIS A 55 9.26 9.02 4.64
N PHE A 56 10.38 8.93 3.91
CA PHE A 56 10.66 9.75 2.72
C PHE A 56 9.61 9.55 1.62
N LEU A 57 9.15 8.31 1.43
CA LEU A 57 8.10 7.97 0.49
C LEU A 57 6.69 8.43 0.94
N GLY A 58 6.56 9.01 2.15
CA GLY A 58 5.30 9.54 2.67
C GLY A 58 4.29 8.47 3.08
N LEU A 59 4.79 7.27 3.42
CA LEU A 59 3.97 6.21 4.01
C LEU A 59 3.83 6.48 5.50
N ASN A 60 2.61 6.34 6.00
CA ASN A 60 2.39 6.47 7.43
C ASN A 60 2.75 5.14 8.09
N VAL A 61 3.47 5.19 9.21
CA VAL A 61 3.95 3.98 9.92
C VAL A 61 2.79 3.33 10.67
N ILE A 62 1.90 2.69 9.91
CA ILE A 62 0.72 1.97 10.40
C ILE A 62 1.11 0.50 10.55
N THR A 63 0.66 -0.14 11.63
CA THR A 63 0.91 -1.57 11.86
C THR A 63 0.33 -2.41 10.73
N VAL A 64 1.07 -3.43 10.26
CA VAL A 64 0.68 -4.30 9.15
C VAL A 64 -0.69 -4.93 9.33
N GLU A 65 -1.07 -5.24 10.58
CA GLU A 65 -2.40 -5.74 10.97
C GLU A 65 -3.54 -4.86 10.43
N ILE A 66 -3.42 -3.55 10.57
CA ILE A 66 -4.45 -2.59 10.16
C ILE A 66 -4.51 -2.50 8.63
N CYS A 67 -3.36 -2.53 7.95
CA CYS A 67 -3.28 -2.58 6.49
C CYS A 67 -3.90 -3.87 5.95
N ALA A 68 -3.68 -5.01 6.60
CA ALA A 68 -4.28 -6.28 6.21
C ALA A 68 -5.81 -6.26 6.35
N VAL A 69 -6.32 -5.76 7.48
CA VAL A 69 -7.77 -5.64 7.71
C VAL A 69 -8.42 -4.71 6.68
N SER A 70 -7.81 -3.55 6.37
CA SER A 70 -8.37 -2.62 5.39
C SER A 70 -8.45 -3.22 3.99
N LEU A 71 -7.43 -3.98 3.57
CA LEU A 71 -7.43 -4.71 2.29
C LEU A 71 -8.55 -5.75 2.23
N VAL A 72 -8.77 -6.51 3.30
CA VAL A 72 -9.86 -7.50 3.39
C VAL A 72 -11.22 -6.82 3.25
N VAL A 73 -11.45 -5.72 3.96
CA VAL A 73 -12.69 -4.94 3.84
C VAL A 73 -12.92 -4.48 2.40
N PHE A 74 -11.87 -3.99 1.73
CA PHE A 74 -11.97 -3.55 0.34
C PHE A 74 -12.35 -4.69 -0.62
N VAL A 75 -11.75 -5.86 -0.44
CA VAL A 75 -12.09 -7.07 -1.22
C VAL A 75 -13.55 -7.47 -1.00
N VAL A 76 -14.05 -7.44 0.24
CA VAL A 76 -15.45 -7.75 0.53
C VAL A 76 -16.39 -6.74 -0.15
N LEU A 77 -16.08 -5.44 -0.10
CA LEU A 77 -16.86 -4.40 -0.76
C LEU A 77 -16.88 -4.58 -2.29
N LEU A 78 -15.74 -4.87 -2.91
CA LEU A 78 -15.66 -5.13 -4.35
C LEU A 78 -16.43 -6.39 -4.77
N ASN A 79 -16.38 -7.45 -3.95
CA ASN A 79 -17.17 -8.65 -4.18
C ASN A 79 -18.67 -8.37 -4.06
N ALA A 80 -19.09 -7.62 -3.03
CA ALA A 80 -20.48 -7.21 -2.87
C ALA A 80 -20.96 -6.33 -4.04
N ALA A 81 -20.13 -5.40 -4.49
CA ALA A 81 -20.42 -4.56 -5.66
C ALA A 81 -20.54 -5.39 -6.93
N THR A 82 -19.65 -6.36 -7.15
CA THR A 82 -19.70 -7.29 -8.30
C THR A 82 -20.97 -8.14 -8.25
N TYR A 83 -21.32 -8.67 -7.08
CA TYR A 83 -22.54 -9.45 -6.89
C TYR A 83 -23.80 -8.62 -7.14
N LEU A 84 -23.84 -7.37 -6.66
CA LEU A 84 -24.92 -6.43 -6.93
C LEU A 84 -25.01 -6.08 -8.41
N ALA A 85 -23.89 -5.77 -9.06
CA ALA A 85 -23.83 -5.48 -10.48
C ALA A 85 -24.33 -6.65 -11.32
N LEU A 86 -23.93 -7.88 -10.98
CA LEU A 86 -24.39 -9.11 -11.62
C LEU A 86 -25.89 -9.33 -11.39
N ARG A 87 -26.38 -9.16 -10.16
CA ARG A 87 -27.80 -9.31 -9.83
C ARG A 87 -28.67 -8.26 -10.53
N LEU A 88 -28.17 -7.03 -10.68
CA LEU A 88 -28.83 -5.96 -11.42
C LEU A 88 -28.85 -6.25 -12.93
N ARG A 89 -27.77 -6.77 -13.50
CA ARG A 89 -27.71 -7.24 -14.90
C ARG A 89 -28.72 -8.34 -15.18
N VAL A 90 -28.78 -9.36 -14.32
CA VAL A 90 -29.74 -10.48 -14.46
C VAL A 90 -31.19 -9.98 -14.38
N LYS A 91 -31.50 -9.06 -13.45
CA LYS A 91 -32.84 -8.46 -13.36
C LYS A 91 -33.20 -7.60 -14.57
N ARG A 92 -32.24 -6.88 -15.16
CA ARG A 92 -32.46 -6.05 -16.36
C ARG A 92 -32.61 -6.87 -17.65
N ALA A 93 -32.10 -8.10 -17.69
CA ALA A 93 -32.20 -8.97 -18.87
C ALA A 93 -33.55 -9.71 -19.01
N PHE A 94 -34.38 -9.71 -17.96
CA PHE A 94 -35.68 -10.39 -17.90
C PHE A 94 -36.89 -9.43 -18.04
N CYS A 95 -36.68 -8.22 -18.57
CA CYS A 95 -37.72 -7.23 -18.81
C CYS A 95 -37.73 -6.77 -20.26
#